data_AF-A0A7V0QF07-F1
#
_entry.id   AF-A0A7V0QF07-F1
#
_cell.length_a   1.000
_cell.length_b   1.000
_cell.length_c   1.000
_cell.angle_alpha   90.00
_cell.angle_beta   90.00
_cell.angle_gamma   90.00
#
_symmetry.space_group_name_H-M   'P 1'
#
loop_
_entity.id
_entity.type
_entity.pdbx_description
1 polymer ?
#
loop_
_entity_poly.entity_id
_entity_poly.type
_entity_poly.pdbx_seq_one_letter_code
_entity_poly.pdbx_strand_id
1 'polypeptide(L)'
;MKIRQKGIVLLMVLWIMVILSTMALSFLYMMRLETKMAKYQLYTVEAFYLAKAGLYRAIAQLTIDKRLNPQIDTLKESWSVNPKAYEDVSLSRGSFNVKVIDESSKVNINTASPGLLRNLPIIKDAENRAEICDSIIDWRDTDSNHELNGAEDNYYQSLPEPYDCKDGPLDTIEELLLVKGIDEDLLKTPLRSGNGYSEDEGDGLRLKDIITVYGDGKVNVNTADLS
;
A
#
# COMPACT_ATOMS: atom_id res chain seq x y z
N MET A 1 60.54 -19.89 -55.74
CA MET A 1 59.08 -19.74 -55.87
C MET A 1 58.62 -18.68 -54.86
N LYS A 2 58.43 -17.42 -55.30
CA LYS A 2 58.09 -16.29 -54.39
C LYS A 2 56.59 -16.31 -54.10
N ILE A 3 56.21 -16.63 -52.87
CA ILE A 3 54.83 -16.51 -52.39
C ILE A 3 54.49 -15.01 -52.37
N ARG A 4 53.44 -14.61 -53.10
CA ARG A 4 52.93 -13.23 -53.15
C ARG A 4 52.38 -12.83 -51.77
N GLN A 5 53.16 -12.12 -50.95
CA GLN A 5 52.80 -11.65 -49.61
C GLN A 5 51.90 -10.37 -49.59
N LYS A 6 51.34 -9.93 -50.71
CA LYS A 6 50.59 -8.64 -50.78
C LYS A 6 49.11 -8.73 -50.38
N GLY A 7 48.56 -9.92 -50.14
CA GLY A 7 47.14 -10.11 -49.73
C GLY A 7 46.92 -10.27 -48.22
N ILE A 8 47.88 -10.82 -47.48
CA ILE A 8 47.72 -11.18 -46.06
C ILE A 8 47.70 -9.95 -45.13
N VAL A 9 48.41 -8.88 -45.51
CA VAL A 9 48.44 -7.62 -44.75
C VAL A 9 47.05 -6.98 -44.73
N LEU A 10 46.34 -6.99 -45.86
CA LEU A 10 44.99 -6.45 -45.95
C LEU A 10 44.01 -7.22 -45.05
N LEU A 11 44.13 -8.54 -45.00
CA LEU A 11 43.31 -9.38 -44.12
C LEU A 11 43.58 -9.08 -42.64
N MET A 12 44.85 -8.95 -42.23
CA MET A 12 45.18 -8.59 -40.85
C MET A 12 44.64 -7.21 -40.46
N VAL A 13 44.76 -6.22 -41.35
CA VAL A 13 44.20 -4.87 -41.12
C VAL A 13 42.68 -4.91 -41.02
N LEU A 14 42.00 -5.66 -41.90
CA LEU A 14 40.55 -5.84 -41.85
C LEU A 14 40.11 -6.48 -40.53
N TRP A 15 40.80 -7.54 -40.09
CA TRP A 15 40.51 -8.18 -38.81
C TRP A 15 40.71 -7.24 -37.62
N ILE A 16 41.78 -6.46 -37.60
CA ILE A 16 42.01 -5.45 -36.57
C ILE A 16 40.91 -4.38 -36.61
N MET A 17 40.50 -3.92 -37.80
CA MET A 17 39.38 -2.97 -37.94
C MET A 17 38.07 -3.55 -37.44
N VAL A 18 37.77 -4.83 -37.72
CA VAL A 18 36.57 -5.50 -37.21
C VAL A 18 36.60 -5.55 -35.68
N ILE A 19 37.71 -5.98 -35.08
CA ILE A 19 37.85 -6.04 -33.62
C ILE A 19 37.69 -4.64 -33.01
N LEU A 20 38.42 -3.64 -33.51
CA LEU A 20 38.30 -2.26 -33.05
C LEU A 20 36.88 -1.71 -33.20
N SER A 21 36.20 -2.02 -34.30
CA SER A 21 34.80 -1.60 -34.52
C SER A 21 33.85 -2.25 -33.52
N THR A 22 33.99 -3.55 -33.27
CA THR A 22 33.16 -4.24 -32.27
C THR A 22 33.39 -3.70 -30.85
N MET A 23 34.64 -3.42 -30.49
CA MET A 23 34.98 -2.80 -29.21
C MET A 23 34.37 -1.39 -29.09
N ALA A 24 34.52 -0.57 -30.13
CA ALA A 24 33.94 0.77 -30.15
C ALA A 24 32.41 0.72 -30.00
N LEU A 25 31.74 -0.20 -30.69
CA LEU A 25 30.29 -0.40 -30.56
C LEU A 25 29.89 -0.85 -29.14
N SER A 26 30.64 -1.77 -28.53
CA SER A 26 30.39 -2.23 -27.16
C SER A 26 30.54 -1.09 -26.13
N PHE A 27 31.58 -0.25 -26.30
CA PHE A 27 31.81 0.90 -25.44
C PHE A 27 30.69 1.94 -25.58
N LEU A 28 30.26 2.24 -26.81
CA LEU A 28 29.13 3.15 -27.06
C LEU A 28 27.83 2.63 -26.43
N TYR A 29 27.61 1.31 -26.46
CA TYR A 29 26.46 0.69 -25.81
C TYR A 29 26.52 0.86 -24.29
N MET A 30 27.66 0.54 -23.66
CA MET A 30 27.86 0.72 -22.22
C MET A 30 27.67 2.17 -21.77
N MET A 31 28.25 3.13 -22.50
CA MET A 31 28.07 4.55 -22.19
C MET A 31 26.60 5.00 -22.23
N ARG A 32 25.81 4.47 -23.16
CA ARG A 32 24.36 4.74 -23.23
C ARG A 32 23.60 4.15 -22.05
N LEU A 33 24.03 3.00 -21.55
CA LEU A 33 23.44 2.40 -20.34
C LEU A 33 23.79 3.22 -19.11
N GLU A 34 25.06 3.58 -18.91
CA GLU A 34 25.50 4.38 -17.76
C GLU A 34 24.79 5.74 -17.71
N THR A 35 24.68 6.43 -18.84
CA THR A 35 23.95 7.72 -18.90
C THR A 35 22.47 7.58 -18.60
N LYS A 36 21.82 6.47 -19.00
CA LYS A 36 20.43 6.18 -18.62
C LYS A 36 20.31 5.91 -17.13
N MET A 37 21.20 5.10 -16.55
CA MET A 37 21.20 4.79 -15.11
C MET A 37 21.44 6.04 -14.27
N ALA A 38 22.39 6.90 -14.65
CA ALA A 38 22.67 8.15 -13.96
C ALA A 38 21.46 9.11 -13.99
N LYS A 39 20.75 9.19 -15.12
CA LYS A 39 19.50 9.95 -15.21
C LYS A 39 18.39 9.36 -14.34
N TYR A 40 18.25 8.04 -14.33
CA TYR A 40 17.25 7.37 -13.50
C TYR A 40 17.48 7.65 -12.01
N GLN A 41 18.72 7.57 -11.53
CA GLN A 41 19.06 7.93 -10.14
C GLN A 41 18.65 9.37 -9.80
N LEU A 42 18.91 10.33 -10.70
CA LEU A 42 18.46 11.71 -10.51
C LEU A 42 16.93 11.80 -10.43
N TYR A 43 16.20 11.14 -11.34
CA TYR A 43 14.74 11.15 -11.33
C TYR A 43 14.12 10.49 -10.09
N THR A 44 14.72 9.42 -9.57
CA THR A 44 14.29 8.80 -8.32
C THR A 44 14.42 9.76 -7.14
N VAL A 45 15.54 10.47 -7.06
CA VAL A 45 15.76 11.48 -6.01
C VAL A 45 14.77 12.64 -6.16
N GLU A 46 14.58 13.16 -7.38
CA GLU A 46 13.61 14.22 -7.66
C GLU A 46 12.18 13.78 -7.28
N ALA A 47 11.75 12.57 -7.67
CA ALA A 47 10.44 12.02 -7.34
C ALA A 47 10.24 11.86 -5.82
N PHE A 48 11.26 11.38 -5.10
CA PHE A 48 11.20 11.26 -3.64
C PHE A 48 11.00 12.62 -2.96
N TYR A 49 11.74 13.66 -3.39
CA TYR A 49 11.59 14.99 -2.83
C TYR A 49 10.28 15.68 -3.26
N LEU A 50 9.75 15.39 -4.45
CA LEU A 50 8.41 15.82 -4.86
C LEU A 50 7.33 15.20 -3.98
N ALA A 51 7.41 13.90 -3.69
CA ALA A 51 6.50 13.23 -2.76
C ALA A 51 6.59 13.82 -1.35
N LYS A 52 7.81 14.08 -0.86
CA LYS A 52 8.04 14.74 0.43
C LYS A 52 7.48 16.16 0.47
N ALA A 53 7.55 16.91 -0.63
CA ALA A 53 6.93 18.23 -0.75
C ALA A 53 5.40 18.13 -0.64
N GLY A 54 4.79 17.14 -1.29
CA GLY A 54 3.36 16.84 -1.15
C GLY A 54 2.96 16.50 0.29
N LEU A 55 3.74 15.68 0.98
CA LEU A 55 3.53 15.37 2.40
C LEU A 55 3.57 16.64 3.27
N TYR A 56 4.60 17.48 3.14
CA TYR A 56 4.67 18.73 3.91
C TYR A 56 3.57 19.71 3.55
N ARG A 57 3.12 19.72 2.29
CA ARG A 57 1.96 20.50 1.86
C ARG A 57 0.69 20.05 2.59
N ALA A 58 0.45 18.75 2.69
CA ALA A 58 -0.67 18.17 3.44
C ALA A 58 -0.59 18.53 4.93
N ILE A 59 0.57 18.35 5.56
CA ILE A 59 0.79 18.70 6.97
C ILE A 59 0.50 20.18 7.21
N ALA A 60 0.95 21.07 6.31
CA ALA A 60 0.68 22.50 6.42
C ALA A 60 -0.81 22.83 6.31
N GLN A 61 -1.54 22.20 5.38
CA GLN A 61 -2.99 22.36 5.26
C GLN A 61 -3.71 21.87 6.52
N LEU A 62 -3.41 20.67 7.00
CA LEU A 62 -3.99 20.10 8.22
C LEU A 62 -3.70 20.95 9.46
N THR A 63 -2.49 21.52 9.57
CA THR A 63 -2.11 22.40 10.69
C THR A 63 -2.90 23.71 10.66
N ILE A 64 -3.10 24.29 9.47
CA ILE A 64 -3.91 25.51 9.31
C ILE A 64 -5.37 25.20 9.65
N ASP A 65 -5.89 24.10 9.15
CA ASP A 65 -7.25 23.66 9.33
C ASP A 65 -7.58 23.41 10.81
N LYS A 66 -6.77 22.60 11.50
CA LYS A 66 -6.89 22.34 12.95
C LYS A 66 -6.83 23.61 13.80
N ARG A 67 -6.11 24.64 13.35
CA ARG A 67 -6.08 25.95 14.03
C ARG A 67 -7.39 26.72 13.84
N LEU A 68 -8.04 26.59 12.69
CA LEU A 68 -9.29 27.28 12.37
C LEU A 68 -10.50 26.54 12.95
N ASN A 69 -10.54 25.21 12.82
CA ASN A 69 -11.64 24.33 13.24
C ASN A 69 -11.11 23.16 14.10
N PRO A 70 -10.75 23.39 15.37
CA PRO A 70 -10.10 22.36 16.18
C PRO A 70 -10.99 21.18 16.63
N GLN A 71 -12.31 21.25 16.41
CA GLN A 71 -13.29 20.37 17.06
C GLN A 71 -14.07 19.47 16.10
N ILE A 72 -14.04 19.75 14.79
CA ILE A 72 -14.85 19.04 13.82
C ILE A 72 -14.01 18.84 12.58
N ASP A 73 -13.84 17.59 12.16
CA ASP A 73 -13.24 17.22 10.89
C ASP A 73 -14.35 16.73 9.94
N THR A 74 -14.50 17.35 8.77
CA THR A 74 -15.49 16.96 7.75
C THR A 74 -14.88 16.95 6.34
N LEU A 75 -15.45 16.18 5.41
CA LEU A 75 -15.00 16.14 4.02
C LEU A 75 -15.16 17.48 3.26
N LYS A 76 -15.84 18.47 3.84
CA LYS A 76 -16.06 19.80 3.24
C LYS A 76 -14.95 20.80 3.55
N GLU A 77 -13.97 20.41 4.34
CA GLU A 77 -12.89 21.29 4.78
C GLU A 77 -11.73 21.36 3.80
N SER A 78 -10.90 22.39 3.98
CA SER A 78 -9.80 22.69 3.05
C SER A 78 -8.75 21.56 3.02
N TRP A 79 -8.64 20.77 4.09
CA TRP A 79 -7.75 19.61 4.10
C TRP A 79 -8.21 18.48 3.15
N SER A 80 -9.49 18.41 2.82
CA SER A 80 -10.11 17.37 1.97
C SER A 80 -10.36 17.87 0.54
N VAL A 81 -10.94 19.07 0.37
CA VAL A 81 -11.46 19.56 -0.93
C VAL A 81 -10.66 20.71 -1.54
N ASN A 82 -9.33 20.66 -1.47
CA ASN A 82 -8.47 21.71 -2.04
C ASN A 82 -7.62 21.23 -3.23
N PRO A 83 -8.17 21.21 -4.45
CA PRO A 83 -7.44 20.84 -5.67
C PRO A 83 -6.14 21.63 -5.85
N LYS A 84 -6.13 22.93 -5.53
CA LYS A 84 -4.91 23.77 -5.67
C LYS A 84 -3.77 23.32 -4.76
N ALA A 85 -4.07 22.62 -3.67
CA ALA A 85 -3.06 22.10 -2.76
C ALA A 85 -2.62 20.67 -3.11
N TYR A 86 -3.40 19.94 -3.90
CA TYR A 86 -3.32 18.48 -3.97
C TYR A 86 -3.36 17.88 -5.37
N GLU A 87 -3.83 18.61 -6.38
CA GLU A 87 -3.96 18.13 -7.76
C GLU A 87 -2.93 18.82 -8.66
N ASP A 88 -2.08 18.02 -9.30
CA ASP A 88 -1.03 18.39 -10.25
C ASP A 88 -0.20 19.62 -9.84
N VAL A 89 0.17 19.65 -8.56
CA VAL A 89 0.95 20.77 -8.00
C VAL A 89 2.35 20.72 -8.60
N SER A 90 2.63 21.66 -9.49
CA SER A 90 3.89 21.76 -10.21
C SER A 90 5.00 22.31 -9.31
N LEU A 91 6.13 21.60 -9.22
CA LEU A 91 7.32 22.02 -8.50
C LEU A 91 8.57 21.67 -9.31
N SER A 92 9.33 22.69 -9.71
CA SER A 92 10.53 22.53 -10.54
C SER A 92 10.24 21.78 -11.85
N ARG A 93 10.75 20.54 -12.00
CA ARG A 93 10.66 19.72 -13.22
C ARG A 93 9.60 18.62 -13.15
N GLY A 94 8.78 18.58 -12.11
CA GLY A 94 7.71 17.60 -11.96
C GLY A 94 6.48 18.17 -11.27
N SER A 95 5.50 17.30 -11.05
CA SER A 95 4.31 17.58 -10.27
C SER A 95 4.12 16.49 -9.23
N PHE A 96 3.29 16.77 -8.23
CA PHE A 96 2.83 15.76 -7.28
C PHE A 96 1.32 15.87 -7.09
N ASN A 97 0.74 14.73 -6.69
CA ASN A 97 -0.65 14.63 -6.27
C ASN A 97 -0.69 14.16 -4.80
N VAL A 98 -1.68 14.63 -4.04
CA VAL A 98 -1.87 14.27 -2.64
C VAL A 98 -3.32 13.86 -2.43
N LYS A 99 -3.54 12.76 -1.70
CA LYS A 99 -4.84 12.40 -1.17
C LYS A 99 -4.71 12.25 0.34
N VAL A 100 -5.55 12.98 1.08
CA VAL A 100 -5.63 12.85 2.54
C VAL A 100 -6.91 12.09 2.85
N ILE A 101 -6.81 11.09 3.73
CA ILE A 101 -7.93 10.26 4.17
C ILE A 101 -7.96 10.32 5.69
N ASP A 102 -9.15 10.51 6.25
CA ASP A 102 -9.35 10.43 7.69
C ASP A 102 -9.40 8.95 8.13
N GLU A 103 -8.44 8.50 8.93
CA GLU A 103 -8.46 7.12 9.45
C GLU A 103 -9.57 6.89 10.48
N SER A 104 -10.03 7.95 11.16
CA SER A 104 -11.21 7.86 12.03
C SER A 104 -12.51 7.65 11.26
N SER A 105 -12.50 7.75 9.93
CA SER A 105 -13.66 7.35 9.10
C SER A 105 -13.90 5.83 9.10
N LYS A 106 -12.90 5.04 9.55
CA LYS A 106 -12.90 3.58 9.55
C LYS A 106 -13.12 2.99 10.94
N VAL A 107 -13.49 1.72 11.00
CA VAL A 107 -13.62 0.98 12.26
C VAL A 107 -12.25 0.59 12.78
N ASN A 108 -11.86 1.12 13.95
CA ASN A 108 -10.61 0.73 14.59
C ASN A 108 -10.73 -0.68 15.19
N ILE A 109 -9.98 -1.63 14.64
CA ILE A 109 -10.05 -3.05 15.01
C ILE A 109 -9.53 -3.31 16.44
N ASN A 110 -8.61 -2.48 16.94
CA ASN A 110 -8.05 -2.62 18.28
C ASN A 110 -9.05 -2.21 19.37
N THR A 111 -9.99 -1.31 19.07
CA THR A 111 -10.94 -0.78 20.07
C THR A 111 -12.41 -1.10 19.79
N ALA A 112 -12.73 -1.66 18.62
CA ALA A 112 -14.11 -1.94 18.22
C ALA A 112 -14.80 -2.89 19.21
N SER A 113 -16.05 -2.58 19.56
CA SER A 113 -16.83 -3.49 20.41
C SER A 113 -17.16 -4.79 19.65
N PRO A 114 -17.35 -5.92 20.34
CA PRO A 114 -17.76 -7.18 19.70
C PRO A 114 -19.03 -7.01 18.84
N GLY A 115 -19.98 -6.20 19.32
CA GLY A 115 -21.20 -5.89 18.57
C GLY A 115 -20.95 -5.11 17.28
N LEU A 116 -19.96 -4.22 17.25
CA LEU A 116 -19.60 -3.50 16.02
C LEU A 116 -18.92 -4.42 15.01
N LEU A 117 -17.97 -5.25 15.45
CA LEU A 117 -17.29 -6.22 14.60
C LEU A 117 -18.26 -7.20 13.93
N ARG A 118 -19.24 -7.71 14.70
CA ARG A 118 -20.28 -8.60 14.18
C ARG A 118 -21.21 -7.91 13.16
N ASN A 119 -21.28 -6.59 13.14
CA ASN A 119 -22.12 -5.85 12.19
C ASN A 119 -21.37 -5.36 10.95
N LEU A 120 -20.10 -5.76 10.75
CA LEU A 120 -19.37 -5.41 9.54
C LEU A 120 -20.02 -6.06 8.31
N PRO A 121 -20.40 -5.28 7.27
CA PRO A 121 -21.20 -5.76 6.14
C PRO A 121 -20.46 -6.76 5.24
N ILE A 122 -19.14 -6.85 5.37
CA ILE A 122 -18.28 -7.68 4.52
C ILE A 122 -18.30 -9.15 4.92
N ILE A 123 -18.59 -9.44 6.19
CA ILE A 123 -18.61 -10.82 6.68
C ILE A 123 -20.00 -11.40 6.48
N LYS A 124 -20.19 -12.13 5.38
CA LYS A 124 -21.52 -12.57 4.90
C LYS A 124 -22.11 -13.74 5.68
N ASP A 125 -21.30 -14.76 5.95
CA ASP A 125 -21.72 -15.97 6.65
C ASP A 125 -21.77 -15.73 8.16
N ALA A 126 -22.83 -16.17 8.82
CA ALA A 126 -23.03 -15.99 10.25
C ALA A 126 -22.04 -16.82 11.09
N GLU A 127 -21.70 -18.03 10.65
CA GLU A 127 -20.73 -18.88 11.34
C GLU A 127 -19.32 -18.29 11.20
N ASN A 128 -18.93 -17.95 9.97
CA ASN A 128 -17.64 -17.32 9.69
C ASN A 128 -17.51 -15.97 10.42
N ARG A 129 -18.58 -15.19 10.50
CA ARG A 129 -18.62 -13.93 11.25
C ARG A 129 -18.38 -14.13 12.74
N ALA A 130 -18.98 -15.15 13.36
CA ALA A 130 -18.77 -15.40 14.77
C ALA A 130 -17.30 -15.78 15.02
N GLU A 131 -16.75 -16.70 14.22
CA GLU A 131 -15.35 -17.12 14.29
C GLU A 131 -14.37 -15.96 14.10
N ILE A 132 -14.52 -15.17 13.03
CA ILE A 132 -13.63 -14.03 12.76
C ILE A 132 -13.70 -12.99 13.88
N CYS A 133 -14.90 -12.63 14.34
CA CYS A 133 -15.04 -11.61 15.37
C CYS A 133 -14.44 -12.06 16.70
N ASP A 134 -14.72 -13.30 17.09
CA ASP A 134 -14.21 -13.90 18.33
C ASP A 134 -12.68 -14.03 18.26
N SER A 135 -12.14 -14.50 17.13
CA SER A 135 -10.69 -14.64 16.93
C SER A 135 -9.95 -13.30 16.90
N ILE A 136 -10.55 -12.22 16.39
CA ILE A 136 -9.98 -10.86 16.47
C ILE A 136 -9.94 -10.36 17.91
N ILE A 137 -10.93 -10.72 18.74
CA ILE A 137 -11.00 -10.31 20.13
C ILE A 137 -9.90 -11.01 20.92
N ASP A 138 -9.80 -12.33 20.82
CA ASP A 138 -8.75 -13.13 21.47
C ASP A 138 -7.36 -12.64 21.03
N TRP A 139 -7.16 -12.37 19.73
CA TRP A 139 -5.86 -11.90 19.21
C TRP A 139 -5.35 -10.62 19.88
N ARG A 140 -6.24 -9.71 20.29
CA ARG A 140 -5.89 -8.38 20.79
C ARG A 140 -6.03 -8.21 22.30
N ASP A 141 -6.76 -9.10 22.96
CA ASP A 141 -6.86 -9.06 24.41
C ASP A 141 -5.58 -9.61 25.04
N THR A 142 -5.43 -9.54 26.36
CA THR A 142 -4.16 -9.88 27.02
C THR A 142 -4.25 -11.17 27.82
N ASP A 143 -5.37 -11.90 27.70
CA ASP A 143 -5.56 -13.13 28.44
C ASP A 143 -5.25 -14.35 27.58
N SER A 144 -5.77 -15.51 27.92
CA SER A 144 -5.48 -16.74 27.16
C SER A 144 -6.73 -17.62 27.07
N ASN A 145 -7.89 -17.02 27.34
CA ASN A 145 -9.18 -17.68 27.27
C ASN A 145 -9.78 -17.34 25.91
N HIS A 146 -10.00 -18.37 25.10
CA HIS A 146 -10.65 -18.16 23.83
C HIS A 146 -12.16 -17.95 24.02
N GLU A 147 -12.74 -17.07 23.21
CA GLU A 147 -14.18 -16.94 23.03
C GLU A 147 -14.79 -18.23 22.42
N LEU A 148 -16.13 -18.32 22.40
CA LEU A 148 -16.84 -19.55 21.97
C LEU A 148 -16.37 -20.10 20.61
N ASN A 149 -16.10 -19.22 19.65
CA ASN A 149 -15.61 -19.59 18.31
C ASN A 149 -14.21 -19.02 18.02
N GLY A 150 -13.56 -18.46 19.04
CA GLY A 150 -12.29 -17.76 18.93
C GLY A 150 -11.09 -18.70 18.81
N ALA A 151 -9.91 -18.12 18.98
CA ALA A 151 -8.64 -18.80 18.87
C ALA A 151 -7.55 -18.09 19.67
N GLU A 152 -6.86 -18.89 20.46
CA GLU A 152 -5.71 -18.51 21.27
C GLU A 152 -4.49 -19.37 20.91
N ASP A 153 -3.41 -19.29 21.68
CA ASP A 153 -2.19 -20.09 21.53
C ASP A 153 -2.44 -21.57 21.19
N ASN A 154 -3.40 -22.22 21.84
CA ASN A 154 -3.72 -23.63 21.59
C ASN A 154 -4.08 -23.90 20.11
N TYR A 155 -4.75 -22.96 19.45
CA TYR A 155 -5.08 -23.05 18.03
C TYR A 155 -3.85 -22.73 17.17
N TYR A 156 -3.20 -21.58 17.39
CA TYR A 156 -2.11 -21.11 16.53
C TYR A 156 -0.87 -22.03 16.60
N GLN A 157 -0.61 -22.63 17.76
CA GLN A 157 0.45 -23.64 17.94
C GLN A 157 0.14 -24.98 17.27
N SER A 158 -1.13 -25.25 16.93
CA SER A 158 -1.54 -26.48 16.25
C SER A 158 -1.41 -26.43 14.72
N LEU A 159 -1.13 -25.24 14.16
CA LEU A 159 -1.01 -25.03 12.72
C LEU A 159 0.25 -25.71 12.15
N PRO A 160 0.29 -25.97 10.81
CA PRO A 160 1.47 -26.54 10.16
C PRO A 160 2.74 -25.72 10.34
N GLU A 161 2.60 -24.39 10.39
CA GLU A 161 3.64 -23.44 10.80
C GLU A 161 3.17 -22.77 12.10
N PRO A 162 3.58 -23.28 13.27
CA PRO A 162 3.15 -22.77 14.57
C PRO A 162 3.65 -21.35 14.87
N TYR A 163 2.80 -20.56 15.53
CA TYR A 163 3.15 -19.27 16.12
C TYR A 163 2.27 -19.01 17.35
N ASP A 164 2.65 -18.00 18.13
CA ASP A 164 1.90 -17.56 19.31
C ASP A 164 0.83 -16.53 18.93
N CYS A 165 -0.25 -16.52 19.70
CA CYS A 165 -1.18 -15.39 19.72
C CYS A 165 -0.43 -14.13 20.15
N LYS A 166 -0.85 -12.96 19.67
CA LYS A 166 -0.14 -11.71 19.99
C LYS A 166 -0.43 -11.21 21.39
N ASP A 167 -1.62 -11.50 21.89
CA ASP A 167 -2.16 -11.00 23.15
C ASP A 167 -2.04 -9.47 23.27
N GLY A 168 -2.35 -8.76 22.19
CA GLY A 168 -2.15 -7.32 22.13
C GLY A 168 -2.59 -6.63 20.84
N PRO A 169 -2.61 -5.29 20.84
CA PRO A 169 -3.13 -4.53 19.71
C PRO A 169 -2.36 -4.83 18.41
N LEU A 170 -3.09 -4.90 17.31
CA LEU A 170 -2.53 -5.04 15.97
C LEU A 170 -1.73 -3.80 15.61
N ASP A 171 -0.54 -3.99 15.05
CA ASP A 171 0.33 -2.89 14.60
C ASP A 171 0.03 -2.48 13.16
N THR A 172 -0.48 -3.43 12.37
CA THR A 172 -0.79 -3.26 10.94
C THR A 172 -2.09 -3.99 10.59
N ILE A 173 -2.74 -3.57 9.50
CA ILE A 173 -3.95 -4.25 9.03
C ILE A 173 -3.61 -5.65 8.49
N GLU A 174 -2.43 -5.80 7.89
CA GLU A 174 -1.93 -7.06 7.32
C GLU A 174 -1.76 -8.17 8.37
N GLU A 175 -1.58 -7.80 9.63
CA GLU A 175 -1.51 -8.74 10.75
C GLU A 175 -2.81 -9.56 10.91
N LEU A 176 -3.95 -9.05 10.42
CA LEU A 176 -5.20 -9.81 10.39
C LEU A 176 -5.11 -11.10 9.57
N LEU A 177 -4.15 -11.23 8.64
CA LEU A 177 -3.92 -12.48 7.91
C LEU A 177 -3.38 -13.61 8.80
N LEU A 178 -2.96 -13.31 10.03
CA LEU A 178 -2.57 -14.29 11.04
C LEU A 178 -3.76 -14.70 11.93
N VAL A 179 -4.86 -13.96 11.89
CA VAL A 179 -6.03 -14.25 12.71
C VAL A 179 -6.87 -15.33 12.05
N LYS A 180 -7.32 -16.31 12.84
CA LYS A 180 -8.18 -17.39 12.38
C LYS A 180 -9.41 -16.87 11.62
N GLY A 181 -9.69 -17.48 10.48
CA GLY A 181 -10.86 -17.17 9.64
C GLY A 181 -10.67 -15.99 8.67
N ILE A 182 -9.53 -15.29 8.71
CA ILE A 182 -9.22 -14.19 7.79
C ILE A 182 -8.17 -14.63 6.78
N ASP A 183 -8.53 -14.57 5.50
CA ASP A 183 -7.63 -14.82 4.39
C ASP A 183 -7.44 -13.58 3.51
N GLU A 184 -6.55 -13.70 2.53
CA GLU A 184 -6.26 -12.62 1.58
C GLU A 184 -7.51 -12.23 0.77
N ASP A 185 -8.37 -13.21 0.47
CA ASP A 185 -9.61 -13.00 -0.27
C ASP A 185 -10.58 -12.14 0.54
N LEU A 186 -10.83 -12.44 1.82
CA LEU A 186 -11.68 -11.63 2.68
C LEU A 186 -11.11 -10.21 2.87
N LEU A 187 -9.79 -10.10 3.03
CA LEU A 187 -9.14 -8.82 3.31
C LEU A 187 -9.13 -7.89 2.09
N LYS A 188 -8.91 -8.43 0.88
CA LYS A 188 -8.64 -7.66 -0.34
C LYS A 188 -9.72 -7.75 -1.41
N THR A 189 -10.62 -8.73 -1.36
CA THR A 189 -11.64 -8.88 -2.40
C THR A 189 -12.79 -7.90 -2.17
N PRO A 190 -13.16 -7.11 -3.19
CA PRO A 190 -14.28 -6.20 -3.10
C PRO A 190 -15.61 -6.96 -2.96
N LEU A 191 -16.48 -6.49 -2.07
CA LEU A 191 -17.88 -6.87 -2.08
C LEU A 191 -18.49 -6.47 -3.43
N ARG A 192 -18.88 -7.46 -4.25
CA ARG A 192 -19.67 -7.19 -5.46
C ARG A 192 -21.03 -6.62 -5.03
N SER A 193 -21.29 -5.36 -5.37
CA SER A 193 -22.64 -4.78 -5.27
C SER A 193 -23.58 -5.66 -6.08
N GLY A 194 -24.70 -6.09 -5.49
CA GLY A 194 -25.67 -7.03 -6.08
C GLY A 194 -26.42 -6.50 -7.33
N ASN A 195 -25.93 -5.40 -7.92
CA ASN A 195 -26.60 -4.67 -8.98
C ASN A 195 -26.09 -5.10 -10.36
N GLY A 196 -25.03 -5.92 -10.45
CA GLY A 196 -24.59 -6.55 -11.70
C GLY A 196 -24.12 -5.59 -12.83
N TYR A 197 -24.02 -4.28 -12.57
CA TYR A 197 -23.71 -3.26 -13.57
C TYR A 197 -22.32 -2.60 -13.42
N SER A 198 -21.52 -2.96 -12.41
CA SER A 198 -20.13 -2.52 -12.31
C SER A 198 -19.19 -3.55 -12.94
N GLU A 199 -18.72 -3.25 -14.16
CA GLU A 199 -17.69 -4.03 -14.88
C GLU A 199 -16.26 -3.72 -14.38
N ASP A 200 -16.08 -2.72 -13.51
CA ASP A 200 -14.80 -2.44 -12.87
C ASP A 200 -14.58 -3.36 -11.65
N GLU A 201 -13.62 -4.29 -11.76
CA GLU A 201 -13.18 -5.18 -10.67
C GLU A 201 -12.64 -4.43 -9.43
N GLY A 202 -12.56 -3.10 -9.47
CA GLY A 202 -12.00 -2.25 -8.42
C GLY A 202 -13.02 -1.52 -7.52
N ASP A 203 -14.32 -1.53 -7.84
CA ASP A 203 -15.31 -0.60 -7.26
C ASP A 203 -16.19 -1.20 -6.15
N GLY A 204 -15.72 -2.22 -5.44
CA GLY A 204 -16.45 -2.79 -4.31
C GLY A 204 -15.74 -2.61 -2.98
N LEU A 205 -16.52 -2.58 -1.92
CA LEU A 205 -16.04 -2.38 -0.55
C LEU A 205 -15.17 -3.54 -0.09
N ARG A 206 -13.92 -3.29 0.31
CA ARG A 206 -13.00 -4.30 0.85
C ARG A 206 -12.86 -4.14 2.35
N LEU A 207 -12.52 -5.22 3.05
CA LEU A 207 -12.37 -5.17 4.50
C LEU A 207 -11.28 -4.19 4.91
N LYS A 208 -10.14 -4.21 4.22
CA LYS A 208 -9.04 -3.27 4.46
C LYS A 208 -9.40 -1.79 4.24
N ASP A 209 -10.45 -1.49 3.48
CA ASP A 209 -10.84 -0.11 3.15
C ASP A 209 -11.76 0.48 4.24
N ILE A 210 -12.40 -0.35 5.07
CA ILE A 210 -13.34 0.05 6.13
C ILE A 210 -12.81 -0.10 7.56
N ILE A 211 -11.63 -0.68 7.74
CA ILE A 211 -10.99 -0.86 9.06
C ILE A 211 -9.66 -0.13 9.16
N THR A 212 -9.24 0.14 10.40
CA THR A 212 -7.94 0.72 10.72
C THR A 212 -7.39 0.14 12.01
N VAL A 213 -6.09 0.31 12.23
CA VAL A 213 -5.42 0.07 13.53
C VAL A 213 -5.11 1.38 14.27
N TYR A 214 -5.37 2.52 13.62
CA TYR A 214 -5.04 3.85 14.12
C TYR A 214 -6.24 4.60 14.71
N GLY A 215 -5.99 5.60 15.56
CA GLY A 215 -7.02 6.45 16.15
C GLY A 215 -7.46 6.05 17.57
N ASP A 216 -8.38 6.82 18.16
CA ASP A 216 -8.86 6.65 19.54
C ASP A 216 -10.07 5.70 19.68
N GLY A 217 -10.43 5.04 18.58
CA GLY A 217 -11.56 4.11 18.50
C GLY A 217 -12.92 4.74 18.20
N LYS A 218 -13.02 6.07 18.13
CA LYS A 218 -14.25 6.74 17.70
C LYS A 218 -14.29 6.82 16.19
N VAL A 219 -15.43 6.43 15.62
CA VAL A 219 -15.71 6.60 14.20
C VAL A 219 -16.22 8.03 13.96
N ASN A 220 -15.51 8.78 13.13
CA ASN A 220 -15.91 10.11 12.67
C ASN A 220 -16.98 9.97 11.57
N VAL A 221 -18.24 10.14 11.97
CA VAL A 221 -19.41 10.05 11.07
C VAL A 221 -19.44 11.12 9.98
N ASN A 222 -18.68 12.22 10.11
CA ASN A 222 -18.65 13.29 9.10
C ASN A 222 -17.72 12.97 7.92
N THR A 223 -16.89 11.93 8.06
CA THR A 223 -15.92 11.48 7.07
C THR A 223 -16.07 10.00 6.72
N ALA A 224 -16.85 9.24 7.49
CA ALA A 224 -17.25 7.88 7.18
C ALA A 224 -17.96 7.82 5.82
N ASP A 225 -17.44 7.00 4.93
CA ASP A 225 -18.09 6.70 3.66
C ASP A 225 -19.25 5.72 3.89
N LEU A 226 -20.37 5.93 3.20
CA LEU A 226 -21.57 5.10 3.28
C LEU A 226 -21.62 4.03 2.19
N SER A 227 -20.51 3.84 1.47
CA SER A 227 -20.35 2.89 0.36
C SER A 227 -20.89 1.49 0.66
#